data_AF-A0A9E5ZRH9-F1
#
_entry.id   AF-A0A9E5ZRH9-F1
#
_cell.length_a   1.000
_cell.length_b   1.000
_cell.length_c   1.000
_cell.angle_alpha   90.00
_cell.angle_beta   90.00
_cell.angle_gamma   90.00
#
_symmetry.space_group_name_H-M   'P 1'
#
loop_
_entity.id
_entity.type
_entity.pdbx_description
1 polymer ?
#
loop_
_entity_poly.entity_id
_entity_poly.type
_entity_poly.pdbx_seq_one_letter_code
_entity_poly.pdbx_strand_id
1 'polypeptide(L)'
;MNKLIILVILMLLYSCKKDVKNSTLVLDTQKTTSTDSIKKATINIVSITSFIENWAEIVSFETELKRVLSNNVQTEKDIELLKKLLADLKNTYPERFKTPAIEARVKVLETEVLMLEQYLKDGSLEDLDHKLTRVQNTYNVFVGQIEALILKEKDYEKYH
;
A
#
# COMPACT_ATOMS: atom_id res chain seq x y z
N MET A 1 -6.92 48.31 -20.41
CA MET A 1 -6.83 46.84 -20.18
C MET A 1 -6.90 46.42 -18.70
N ASN A 2 -6.92 47.32 -17.71
CA ASN A 2 -6.95 46.91 -16.28
C ASN A 2 -8.34 46.60 -15.71
N LYS A 3 -9.43 46.93 -16.43
CA LYS A 3 -10.81 46.69 -15.96
C LYS A 3 -11.28 45.24 -16.15
N LEU A 4 -10.71 44.52 -17.12
CA LEU A 4 -11.05 43.11 -17.38
C LEU A 4 -10.40 42.16 -16.37
N ILE A 5 -9.21 42.49 -15.87
CA ILE A 5 -8.48 41.66 -14.89
C ILE A 5 -9.23 41.63 -13.54
N ILE A 6 -9.85 42.74 -13.14
CA ILE A 6 -10.63 42.83 -11.90
C ILE A 6 -11.87 41.94 -11.95
N LEU A 7 -12.51 41.84 -13.13
CA LEU A 7 -13.70 40.99 -13.33
C LEU A 7 -13.37 39.49 -13.18
N VAL A 8 -12.20 39.06 -13.65
CA VAL A 8 -11.74 37.67 -13.58
C VAL A 8 -11.38 37.27 -12.14
N ILE A 9 -10.80 38.19 -11.36
CA ILE A 9 -10.48 37.95 -9.94
C ILE A 9 -11.76 37.85 -9.10
N LEU A 10 -12.80 38.62 -9.41
CA LEU A 10 -14.07 38.58 -8.67
C LEU A 10 -14.83 37.25 -8.87
N MET A 11 -14.71 36.61 -10.04
CA MET A 11 -15.33 35.30 -10.30
C MET A 11 -14.67 34.15 -9.52
N LEU A 12 -13.37 34.22 -9.24
CA LEU A 12 -12.65 33.16 -8.51
C LEU A 12 -13.07 33.07 -7.03
N LEU A 13 -13.68 34.11 -6.46
CA LEU A 13 -14.12 34.13 -5.06
C LEU A 13 -15.51 33.50 -4.85
N TYR A 14 -16.26 33.19 -5.91
CA TYR A 14 -17.61 32.61 -5.81
C TYR A 14 -17.66 31.08 -5.79
N SER A 15 -16.51 30.38 -5.88
CA SER A 15 -16.48 28.91 -5.87
C SER A 15 -16.33 28.29 -4.47
N CYS A 16 -16.71 29.00 -3.41
CA CYS A 16 -16.72 28.47 -2.04
C CYS A 16 -18.12 27.95 -1.71
N LYS A 17 -18.41 26.67 -2.02
CA LYS A 17 -19.59 25.99 -1.47
C LYS A 17 -19.35 25.75 0.02
N LYS A 18 -20.12 26.45 0.86
CA LYS A 18 -20.32 26.14 2.27
C LYS A 18 -21.56 25.25 2.37
N ASP A 19 -21.38 24.00 2.74
CA ASP A 19 -22.45 23.21 3.35
C ASP A 19 -22.28 23.26 4.86
N VAL A 20 -23.10 24.09 5.52
CA VAL A 20 -23.32 24.05 6.96
C VAL A 20 -24.80 24.22 7.22
N LYS A 21 -25.44 23.19 7.79
CA LYS A 21 -26.57 23.38 8.71
C LYS A 21 -26.67 22.22 9.72
N ASN A 22 -26.12 22.49 10.90
CA ASN A 22 -26.66 22.27 12.25
C ASN A 22 -27.63 21.11 12.51
N SER A 23 -27.28 20.24 13.47
CA SER A 23 -27.99 20.19 14.76
C SER A 23 -27.25 19.28 15.76
N THR A 24 -26.86 19.87 16.88
CA THR A 24 -26.47 19.17 18.10
C THR A 24 -27.67 18.38 18.63
N LEU A 25 -27.51 17.08 18.84
CA LEU A 25 -28.30 16.29 19.78
C LEU A 25 -27.34 15.32 20.45
N VAL A 26 -26.94 15.68 21.67
CA VAL A 26 -26.27 14.76 22.60
C VAL A 26 -27.32 13.74 23.00
N LEU A 27 -27.14 12.50 22.57
CA LEU A 27 -27.83 11.36 23.15
C LEU A 27 -26.74 10.39 23.60
N ASP A 28 -26.45 10.48 24.90
CA ASP A 28 -25.66 9.51 25.62
C ASP A 28 -26.37 8.16 25.50
N THR A 29 -25.85 7.32 24.62
CA THR A 29 -26.14 5.89 24.64
C THR A 29 -24.79 5.23 24.72
N GLN A 30 -24.47 4.78 25.92
CA GLN A 30 -23.49 3.74 26.21
C GLN A 30 -23.76 2.53 25.30
N LYS A 31 -23.27 2.61 24.06
CA LYS A 31 -23.24 1.48 23.15
C LYS A 31 -21.87 0.86 23.36
N THR A 32 -21.85 -0.16 24.21
CA THR A 32 -20.86 -1.22 24.20
C THR A 32 -20.67 -1.59 22.73
N THR A 33 -19.63 -1.04 22.10
CA THR A 33 -19.30 -1.40 20.74
C THR A 33 -18.60 -2.73 20.92
N SER A 34 -19.41 -3.79 20.97
CA SER A 34 -18.98 -5.11 20.60
C SER A 34 -18.10 -4.93 19.38
N THR A 35 -16.85 -5.40 19.47
CA THR A 35 -15.93 -5.50 18.36
C THR A 35 -16.59 -6.42 17.34
N ASP A 36 -17.50 -5.87 16.53
CA ASP A 36 -18.04 -6.53 15.37
C ASP A 36 -16.81 -6.94 14.58
N SER A 37 -16.63 -8.26 14.49
CA SER A 37 -15.48 -8.91 13.89
C SER A 37 -15.16 -8.19 12.59
N ILE A 38 -14.08 -7.42 12.58
CA ILE A 38 -13.51 -6.80 11.39
C ILE A 38 -13.42 -7.94 10.38
N LYS A 39 -14.20 -7.84 9.29
CA LYS A 39 -14.19 -8.82 8.20
C LYS A 39 -12.74 -9.16 7.92
N LYS A 40 -12.36 -10.41 8.16
CA LYS A 40 -11.00 -10.87 7.92
C LYS A 40 -10.71 -10.62 6.44
N ALA A 41 -9.77 -9.73 6.14
CA ALA A 41 -9.31 -9.47 4.79
C ALA A 41 -8.99 -10.81 4.12
N THR A 42 -9.53 -11.07 2.93
CA THR A 42 -9.16 -12.27 2.18
C THR A 42 -7.73 -12.09 1.68
N ILE A 43 -6.79 -12.75 2.35
CA ILE A 43 -5.39 -12.73 1.96
C ILE A 43 -5.25 -13.52 0.66
N ASN A 44 -4.79 -12.84 -0.37
CA ASN A 44 -4.48 -13.45 -1.65
C ASN A 44 -3.12 -12.94 -2.12
N ILE A 45 -2.06 -13.37 -1.43
CA ILE A 45 -0.69 -13.07 -1.84
C ILE A 45 -0.21 -14.11 -2.84
N VAL A 46 0.28 -13.65 -3.99
CA VAL A 46 1.01 -14.48 -4.95
C VAL A 46 2.38 -14.80 -4.36
N SER A 47 2.65 -16.09 -4.14
CA SER A 47 3.92 -16.54 -3.58
C SER A 47 5.02 -16.38 -4.62
N ILE A 48 6.09 -15.66 -4.30
CA ILE A 48 7.21 -15.48 -5.21
C ILE A 48 8.15 -16.69 -5.24
N THR A 49 8.10 -17.53 -4.20
CA THR A 49 8.96 -18.71 -4.01
C THR A 49 8.93 -19.70 -5.17
N SER A 50 7.90 -19.67 -6.04
CA SER A 50 7.85 -20.46 -7.26
C SER A 50 8.79 -19.99 -8.37
N PHE A 51 9.40 -18.81 -8.25
CA PHE A 51 10.08 -18.13 -9.36
C PHE A 51 11.54 -17.72 -9.09
N ILE A 52 12.00 -17.82 -7.84
CA ILE A 52 13.30 -17.29 -7.42
C ILE A 52 14.09 -18.35 -6.67
N GLU A 53 15.29 -18.63 -7.18
CA GLU A 53 16.27 -19.42 -6.45
C GLU A 53 17.09 -18.47 -5.57
N ASN A 54 17.12 -18.76 -4.26
CA ASN A 54 18.06 -18.19 -3.28
C ASN A 54 18.02 -16.67 -3.02
N TRP A 55 16.87 -16.02 -3.16
CA TRP A 55 16.71 -14.65 -2.67
C TRP A 55 16.04 -14.68 -1.30
N ALA A 56 16.83 -14.61 -0.24
CA ALA A 56 16.34 -14.78 1.14
C ALA A 56 15.50 -13.58 1.61
N GLU A 57 15.92 -12.37 1.24
CA GLU A 57 15.32 -11.11 1.69
C GLU A 57 13.87 -10.97 1.24
N ILE A 58 13.56 -11.39 0.01
CA ILE A 58 12.18 -11.39 -0.48
C ILE A 58 11.31 -12.46 0.18
N VAL A 59 11.88 -13.61 0.54
CA VAL A 59 11.17 -14.62 1.32
C VAL A 59 10.86 -14.11 2.73
N SER A 60 11.83 -13.46 3.38
CA SER A 60 11.63 -12.83 4.68
C SER A 60 10.57 -11.72 4.61
N PHE A 61 10.65 -10.84 3.62
CA PHE A 61 9.64 -9.79 3.41
C PHE A 61 8.25 -10.38 3.15
N GLU A 62 8.11 -11.36 2.25
CA GLU A 62 6.83 -11.99 1.94
C GLU A 62 6.21 -12.67 3.17
N THR A 63 7.03 -13.36 3.95
CA THR A 63 6.59 -14.06 5.17
C THR A 63 6.01 -13.07 6.17
N GLU A 64 6.74 -11.97 6.39
CA GLU A 64 6.28 -10.93 7.30
C GLU A 64 5.04 -10.22 6.77
N LEU A 65 4.98 -9.92 5.47
CA LEU A 65 3.81 -9.31 4.85
C LEU A 65 2.57 -10.21 5.01
N LYS A 66 2.69 -11.51 4.74
CA LYS A 66 1.60 -12.47 4.97
C LYS A 66 1.14 -12.46 6.43
N ARG A 67 2.07 -12.39 7.38
CA ARG A 67 1.75 -12.31 8.82
C ARG A 67 0.95 -11.05 9.14
N VAL A 68 1.41 -9.88 8.66
CA VAL A 68 0.75 -8.59 8.88
C VAL A 68 -0.64 -8.51 8.24
N LEU A 69 -0.81 -9.09 7.04
CA LEU A 69 -2.12 -9.17 6.39
C LEU A 69 -3.06 -10.19 7.06
N SER A 70 -2.53 -11.24 7.68
CA SER A 70 -3.34 -12.30 8.32
C SER A 70 -3.93 -11.93 9.66
N ASN A 71 -3.15 -11.16 10.41
CA ASN A 71 -3.47 -10.77 11.76
C ASN A 71 -3.67 -9.25 11.70
N ASN A 72 -4.92 -8.80 11.47
CA ASN A 72 -5.34 -7.39 11.49
C ASN A 72 -4.31 -6.51 12.22
N VAL A 73 -3.50 -5.75 11.45
CA VAL A 73 -2.25 -5.08 11.87
C VAL A 73 -2.22 -4.77 13.36
N GLN A 74 -1.37 -5.47 14.12
CA GLN A 74 -1.50 -5.48 15.58
C GLN A 74 -0.66 -4.39 16.25
N THR A 75 0.42 -3.89 15.65
CA THR A 75 1.28 -2.87 16.28
C THR A 75 2.11 -2.04 15.28
N GLU A 76 2.56 -0.86 15.71
CA GLU A 76 3.56 -0.03 15.00
C GLU A 76 4.86 -0.81 14.70
N LYS A 77 5.27 -1.71 15.61
CA LYS A 77 6.45 -2.58 15.45
C LYS A 77 6.35 -3.51 14.24
N ASP A 78 5.15 -3.97 13.90
CA ASP A 78 4.94 -4.81 12.72
C ASP A 78 5.28 -4.04 11.43
N ILE A 79 4.94 -2.74 11.40
CA ILE A 79 5.23 -1.88 10.25
C ILE A 79 6.71 -1.49 10.21
N GLU A 80 7.34 -1.24 11.35
CA GLU A 80 8.79 -1.02 11.43
C GLU A 80 9.58 -2.21 10.87
N LEU A 81 9.17 -3.43 11.22
CA LEU A 81 9.79 -4.65 10.70
C LEU A 81 9.58 -4.78 9.18
N LEU A 82 8.37 -4.54 8.68
CA LEU A 82 8.11 -4.51 7.23
C LEU A 82 8.98 -3.49 6.50
N LYS A 83 9.13 -2.27 7.03
CA LYS A 83 9.97 -1.22 6.44
C LYS A 83 11.43 -1.65 6.38
N LYS A 84 11.94 -2.25 7.46
CA LYS A 84 13.32 -2.77 7.51
C LYS A 84 13.53 -3.85 6.46
N LEU A 85 12.66 -4.87 6.42
CA LEU A 85 12.76 -5.96 5.46
C LEU A 85 12.62 -5.46 4.00
N LEU A 86 11.79 -4.45 3.77
CA LEU A 86 11.65 -3.83 2.45
C LEU A 86 12.90 -3.03 2.05
N ALA A 87 13.55 -2.36 3.00
CA ALA A 87 14.84 -1.71 2.75
C ALA A 87 15.93 -2.74 2.41
N ASP A 88 15.97 -3.86 3.14
CA ASP A 88 16.89 -4.97 2.86
C ASP A 88 16.61 -5.58 1.47
N LEU A 89 15.33 -5.82 1.13
CA LEU A 89 14.90 -6.23 -0.21
C LEU A 89 15.41 -5.26 -1.29
N LYS A 90 15.31 -3.96 -1.05
CA LYS A 90 15.74 -2.91 -1.97
C LYS A 90 17.22 -2.92 -2.30
N ASN A 91 18.03 -3.35 -1.35
CA ASN A 91 19.48 -3.34 -1.50
C ASN A 91 20.03 -4.67 -2.03
N THR A 92 19.22 -5.72 -2.07
CA THR A 92 19.64 -7.11 -2.33
C THR A 92 19.04 -7.72 -3.58
N TYR A 93 18.42 -6.93 -4.46
CA TYR A 93 17.94 -7.43 -5.75
C TYR A 93 19.06 -8.19 -6.49
N PRO A 94 18.82 -9.45 -6.91
CA PRO A 94 19.66 -10.11 -7.89
C PRO A 94 19.84 -9.23 -9.13
N GLU A 95 21.03 -9.24 -9.74
CA GLU A 95 21.38 -8.33 -10.85
C GLU A 95 20.37 -8.37 -12.00
N ARG A 96 19.87 -9.57 -12.34
CA ARG A 96 18.84 -9.78 -13.36
C ARG A 96 17.54 -9.00 -13.11
N PHE A 97 17.23 -8.68 -11.85
CA PHE A 97 16.03 -7.93 -11.47
C PHE A 97 16.27 -6.43 -11.28
N LYS A 98 17.51 -5.93 -11.41
CA LYS A 98 17.84 -4.50 -11.32
C LYS A 98 17.45 -3.76 -12.60
N THR A 99 16.14 -3.68 -12.84
CA THR A 99 15.56 -2.98 -13.97
C THR A 99 14.71 -1.80 -13.47
N PRO A 100 14.61 -0.70 -14.24
CA PRO A 100 13.78 0.44 -13.84
C PRO A 100 12.32 0.07 -13.53
N ALA A 101 11.78 -0.93 -14.23
CA ALA A 101 10.42 -1.41 -14.02
C ALA A 101 10.24 -2.05 -12.63
N ILE A 102 11.18 -2.91 -12.23
CA ILE A 102 11.15 -3.58 -10.92
C ILE A 102 11.38 -2.57 -9.80
N GLU A 103 12.37 -1.69 -9.95
CA GLU A 103 12.65 -0.63 -8.96
C GLU A 103 11.44 0.27 -8.74
N ALA A 104 10.73 0.64 -9.81
CA ALA A 104 9.52 1.43 -9.71
C ALA A 104 8.43 0.70 -8.90
N ARG A 105 8.23 -0.60 -9.13
CA ARG A 105 7.24 -1.38 -8.35
C ARG A 105 7.58 -1.45 -6.88
N VAL A 106 8.86 -1.56 -6.52
CA VAL A 106 9.24 -1.60 -5.12
C VAL A 106 9.11 -0.23 -4.45
N LYS A 107 9.37 0.87 -5.15
CA LYS A 107 9.08 2.23 -4.63
C LYS A 107 7.59 2.43 -4.35
N VAL A 108 6.71 1.90 -5.21
CA VAL A 108 5.26 1.95 -4.96
C VAL A 108 4.92 1.11 -3.72
N LEU A 109 5.48 -0.10 -3.59
CA LEU A 109 5.28 -0.94 -2.40
C LEU A 109 5.74 -0.25 -1.11
N GLU A 110 6.90 0.40 -1.15
CA GLU A 110 7.43 1.20 -0.04
C GLU A 110 6.51 2.35 0.33
N THR A 111 5.95 3.04 -0.67
CA THR A 111 4.98 4.11 -0.44
C THR A 111 3.74 3.57 0.27
N GLU A 112 3.19 2.43 -0.15
CA GLU A 112 2.02 1.84 0.49
C GLU A 112 2.30 1.40 1.95
N VAL A 113 3.50 0.87 2.23
CA VAL A 113 3.92 0.52 3.60
C VAL A 113 4.08 1.76 4.49
N LEU A 114 4.67 2.85 3.96
CA LEU A 114 4.78 4.12 4.69
C LEU A 114 3.42 4.76 4.96
N MET A 115 2.51 4.68 4.00
CA MET A 115 1.14 5.14 4.20
C MET A 115 0.46 4.34 5.33
N LEU A 116 0.64 3.02 5.36
CA LEU A 116 0.11 2.17 6.44
C LEU A 116 0.62 2.58 7.82
N GLU A 117 1.91 2.93 7.95
CA GLU A 117 2.50 3.48 9.18
C GLU A 117 1.78 4.76 9.63
N GLN A 118 1.60 5.71 8.70
CA GLN A 118 0.96 6.99 8.99
C GLN A 118 -0.48 6.80 9.48
N TYR A 119 -1.22 5.87 8.87
CA TYR A 119 -2.60 5.59 9.27
C TYR A 119 -2.72 5.01 10.68
N LEU A 120 -1.78 4.13 11.08
CA LEU A 120 -1.75 3.62 12.45
C LEU A 120 -1.45 4.73 13.46
N LYS A 121 -0.51 5.63 13.13
CA LYS A 121 -0.17 6.78 13.98
C LYS A 121 -1.32 7.76 14.15
N ASP A 122 -2.09 7.98 13.09
CA ASP A 122 -3.23 8.88 13.09
C ASP A 122 -4.47 8.28 13.78
N GLY A 123 -4.43 7.00 14.20
CA GLY A 123 -5.56 6.30 14.81
C GLY A 123 -6.73 6.08 13.84
N SER A 124 -6.51 6.30 12.55
CA SER A 124 -7.50 6.14 11.48
C SER A 124 -7.60 4.66 11.10
N LEU A 125 -8.28 3.90 11.96
CA LEU A 125 -8.61 2.49 11.72
C LEU A 125 -9.77 2.33 10.72
N GLU A 126 -10.50 3.41 10.45
CA GLU A 126 -11.43 3.51 9.32
C GLU A 126 -10.63 3.24 8.03
N ASP A 127 -11.09 2.28 7.24
CA ASP A 127 -10.44 1.81 6.00
C ASP A 127 -9.11 1.05 6.15
N LEU A 128 -8.74 0.55 7.35
CA LEU A 128 -7.54 -0.29 7.51
C LEU A 128 -7.53 -1.47 6.53
N ASP A 129 -8.67 -2.12 6.33
CA ASP A 129 -8.83 -3.24 5.38
C ASP A 129 -8.53 -2.84 3.92
N HIS A 130 -9.04 -1.68 3.49
CA HIS A 130 -8.76 -1.15 2.15
C HIS A 130 -7.27 -0.83 1.96
N LYS A 131 -6.60 -0.33 2.99
CA LYS A 131 -5.17 -0.01 2.96
C LYS A 131 -4.32 -1.28 2.91
N LEU A 132 -4.67 -2.28 3.73
CA LEU A 132 -4.02 -3.61 3.66
C LEU A 132 -4.19 -4.26 2.30
N THR A 133 -5.37 -4.13 1.70
CA THR A 133 -5.65 -4.58 0.34
C THR A 133 -4.77 -3.87 -0.69
N ARG A 134 -4.49 -2.57 -0.53
CA ARG A 134 -3.57 -1.84 -1.42
C ARG A 134 -2.12 -2.35 -1.31
N VAL A 135 -1.63 -2.61 -0.11
CA VAL A 135 -0.30 -3.21 0.09
C VAL A 135 -0.24 -4.58 -0.58
N GLN A 136 -1.25 -5.43 -0.35
CA GLN A 136 -1.35 -6.75 -0.98
C GLN A 136 -1.32 -6.67 -2.51
N ASN A 137 -2.16 -5.81 -3.10
CA ASN A 137 -2.25 -5.66 -4.55
C ASN A 137 -0.94 -5.17 -5.14
N THR A 138 -0.28 -4.21 -4.48
CA THR A 138 1.01 -3.67 -4.92
C THR A 138 2.09 -4.73 -4.87
N TYR A 139 2.12 -5.56 -3.82
CA TYR A 139 3.02 -6.70 -3.74
C TYR A 139 2.79 -7.70 -4.87
N ASN A 140 1.53 -8.08 -5.13
CA ASN A 140 1.19 -9.00 -6.21
C ASN A 140 1.61 -8.47 -7.59
N VAL A 141 1.45 -7.17 -7.84
CA VAL A 141 1.92 -6.53 -9.09
C VAL A 141 3.44 -6.58 -9.19
N PHE A 142 4.17 -6.36 -8.10
CA PHE A 142 5.61 -6.51 -8.04
C PHE A 142 6.05 -7.95 -8.38
N VAL A 143 5.43 -8.96 -7.77
CA VAL A 143 5.71 -10.37 -8.05
C VAL A 143 5.40 -10.71 -9.51
N GLY A 144 4.26 -10.26 -10.04
CA GLY A 144 3.90 -10.48 -11.45
C GLY A 144 4.88 -9.85 -12.44
N GLN A 145 5.49 -8.72 -12.09
CA GLN A 145 6.53 -8.09 -12.92
C GLN A 145 7.83 -8.92 -12.93
N ILE A 146 8.18 -9.55 -11.80
CA ILE A 146 9.29 -10.50 -11.70
C ILE A 146 9.01 -11.73 -12.56
N GLU A 147 7.83 -12.32 -12.41
CA GLU A 147 7.41 -13.50 -13.18
C GLU A 147 7.44 -13.23 -14.69
N ALA A 148 6.90 -12.09 -15.13
CA ALA A 148 6.91 -11.70 -16.53
C ALA A 148 8.33 -11.56 -17.11
N LEU A 149 9.29 -11.07 -16.31
CA LEU A 149 10.69 -10.98 -16.74
C LEU A 149 11.29 -12.36 -16.94
N ILE A 150 11.04 -13.28 -16.00
CA ILE A 150 11.54 -14.66 -16.05
C ILE A 150 10.99 -15.41 -17.27
N LEU A 151 9.69 -15.25 -17.54
CA LEU A 151 9.06 -15.88 -18.69
C LEU A 151 9.67 -15.37 -20.00
N LYS A 152 9.91 -14.06 -20.10
CA LYS A 152 10.57 -13.45 -21.26
C LYS A 152 12.00 -13.97 -21.45
N GLU A 153 12.77 -14.15 -20.38
CA GLU A 153 14.12 -14.72 -20.42
C GLU A 153 14.09 -16.17 -20.91
N LYS A 154 13.20 -17.01 -20.36
CA LYS A 154 13.02 -18.41 -20.80
C LYS A 154 12.60 -18.52 -22.26
N ASP A 155 11.71 -17.65 -22.72
CA ASP A 155 11.30 -17.60 -24.12
C ASP A 155 12.50 -17.22 -25.01
N TYR A 156 13.32 -16.25 -24.60
CA TYR A 156 14.51 -15.86 -25.34
C TYR A 156 15.51 -17.03 -25.48
N GLU A 157 15.82 -17.73 -24.38
CA GLU A 157 16.71 -18.90 -24.33
C GLU A 157 16.21 -20.09 -25.17
N LYS A 158 14.90 -20.20 -25.38
CA LYS A 158 14.34 -21.29 -26.19
C LYS A 158 14.57 -21.09 -27.69
N TYR A 159 14.75 -19.85 -28.13
CA TYR A 159 14.81 -19.48 -29.55
C TYR A 159 16.18 -18.97 -30.02
N HIS A 160 17.18 -18.93 -29.12
CA HIS A 160 18.56 -18.48 -29.40
C HIS A 160 19.57 -19.37 -28.68
#